data_AF-A0AAZ3PDN8-F1
#
_entry.id   AF-A0AAZ3PDN8-F1
#
_cell.length_a   1.000
_cell.length_b   1.000
_cell.length_c   1.000
_cell.angle_alpha   90.00
_cell.angle_beta   90.00
_cell.angle_gamma   90.00
#
_symmetry.space_group_name_H-M   'P 1'
#
loop_
_entity.id
_entity.type
_entity.pdbx_description
1 polymer ?
#
loop_
_entity_poly.entity_id
_entity_poly.type
_entity_poly.pdbx_seq_one_letter_code
_entity_poly.pdbx_strand_id
1 'polypeptide(L)'
;MTLPRAGCPAKLNKQGRRALVRDVPKNLMVTDRAPEFLCEPSRRKTISAALHLYGRVTRRKPLLCKKAHDSLHGVAKRHLKDSQTMRNKILWSDETKIEFFGLNAKCHIWRKPGTFPTVKHGGDSIMLWG
;
A
#
# COMPACT_ATOMS: atom_id res chain seq x y z
N MET A 1 -48.15 -2.19 -3.72
CA MET A 1 -46.67 -2.26 -3.69
C MET A 1 -46.12 -0.90 -4.11
N THR A 2 -45.47 -0.17 -3.21
CA THR A 2 -44.88 1.15 -3.50
C THR A 2 -43.47 0.99 -4.07
N LEU A 3 -43.22 1.54 -5.26
CA LEU A 3 -41.90 1.53 -5.88
C LEU A 3 -40.89 2.34 -5.06
N PRO A 4 -39.60 1.93 -5.03
CA PRO A 4 -38.57 2.67 -4.32
C PRO A 4 -38.37 4.06 -4.93
N ARG A 5 -38.06 5.02 -4.06
CA ARG A 5 -37.83 6.43 -4.44
C ARG A 5 -36.64 6.51 -5.41
N ALA A 6 -36.85 7.17 -6.54
CA ALA A 6 -35.77 7.44 -7.49
C ALA A 6 -34.68 8.29 -6.80
N GLY A 7 -33.44 7.80 -6.85
CA GLY A 7 -32.28 8.47 -6.26
C GLY A 7 -31.81 9.67 -7.07
N CYS A 8 -30.87 10.42 -6.49
CA CYS A 8 -30.19 11.52 -7.18
C CYS A 8 -29.38 10.99 -8.37
N PRO A 9 -29.43 11.64 -9.56
CA PRO A 9 -28.66 11.21 -10.72
C PRO A 9 -27.15 11.22 -10.43
N ALA A 10 -26.46 10.20 -10.91
CA ALA A 10 -25.02 10.06 -10.73
C ALA A 10 -24.27 11.19 -11.47
N LYS A 11 -23.28 11.79 -10.80
CA LYS A 11 -22.45 12.86 -11.37
C LYS A 11 -21.57 12.41 -12.54
N LEU A 12 -21.38 11.09 -12.73
CA LEU A 12 -20.63 10.51 -13.83
C LEU A 12 -21.58 9.74 -14.76
N ASN A 13 -21.52 10.05 -16.05
CA ASN A 13 -22.19 9.25 -17.08
C ASN A 13 -21.58 7.83 -17.14
N LYS A 14 -22.38 6.83 -17.54
CA LYS A 14 -21.97 5.44 -17.79
C LYS A 14 -20.75 5.36 -18.73
N GLN A 15 -20.68 6.21 -19.75
CA GLN A 15 -19.53 6.24 -20.66
C GLN A 15 -18.27 6.77 -19.97
N GLY A 16 -18.37 7.89 -19.24
CA GLY A 16 -17.25 8.44 -18.46
C GLY A 16 -16.74 7.49 -17.38
N ARG A 17 -17.65 6.76 -16.71
CA ARG A 17 -17.27 5.70 -15.76
C ARG A 17 -16.52 4.55 -16.43
N ARG A 18 -16.94 4.11 -17.61
CA ARG A 18 -16.24 3.05 -18.37
C ARG A 18 -14.87 3.51 -18.88
N ALA A 19 -14.76 4.75 -19.36
CA ALA A 19 -13.49 5.34 -19.76
C ALA A 19 -12.52 5.42 -18.56
N LEU A 20 -13.02 5.88 -17.41
CA LEU A 20 -12.26 5.95 -16.16
C LEU A 20 -11.69 4.59 -15.74
N VAL A 21 -12.51 3.53 -15.75
CA VAL A 21 -12.05 2.18 -15.39
C VAL A 21 -11.00 1.64 -16.39
N ARG A 22 -11.09 2.00 -17.67
CA ARG A 22 -10.13 1.57 -18.70
C ARG A 22 -8.79 2.30 -18.62
N ASP A 23 -8.76 3.51 -18.07
CA ASP A 23 -7.56 4.35 -18.01
C ASP A 23 -6.70 4.09 -16.77
N VAL A 24 -7.33 3.78 -15.63
CA VAL A 24 -6.65 3.45 -14.37
C VAL A 24 -5.50 2.44 -14.48
N PRO A 25 -5.60 1.30 -15.21
CA PRO A 25 -4.49 0.35 -15.32
C PRO A 25 -3.30 0.91 -16.11
N LYS A 26 -3.51 1.92 -16.96
CA LYS A 26 -2.42 2.56 -17.72
C LYS A 26 -1.60 3.49 -16.82
N ASN A 27 -2.27 4.19 -15.90
CA ASN A 27 -1.65 5.13 -14.96
C ASN A 27 -2.18 4.93 -13.54
N LEU A 28 -1.70 3.89 -12.84
CA LEU A 28 -2.19 3.51 -11.51
C LEU A 28 -1.99 4.61 -10.44
N MET A 29 -1.10 5.58 -10.68
CA MET A 29 -0.82 6.72 -9.79
C MET A 29 -1.71 7.95 -10.00
N VAL A 30 -2.71 7.92 -10.89
CA VAL A 30 -3.64 9.05 -11.08
C VAL A 30 -4.69 9.04 -9.97
N THR A 31 -4.29 9.48 -8.78
CA THR A 31 -5.21 9.73 -7.65
C THR A 31 -5.56 11.21 -7.51
N ASP A 32 -4.94 12.09 -8.31
CA ASP A 32 -5.11 13.54 -8.16
C ASP A 32 -5.68 14.23 -9.42
N ARG A 33 -5.21 13.86 -10.61
CA ARG A 33 -5.60 14.57 -11.83
C ARG A 33 -6.94 14.02 -12.35
N ALA A 34 -7.94 14.88 -12.49
CA ALA A 34 -9.17 14.51 -13.18
C ALA A 34 -8.79 14.10 -14.62
N PRO A 35 -9.23 12.94 -15.11
CA PRO A 35 -8.96 12.57 -16.48
C PRO A 35 -9.58 13.58 -17.45
N GLU A 36 -8.81 14.00 -18.44
CA GLU A 36 -9.18 15.02 -19.44
C GLU A 36 -10.44 14.65 -20.24
N PHE A 37 -10.79 13.37 -20.30
CA PHE A 37 -11.99 12.87 -20.96
C PHE A 37 -13.29 13.04 -20.16
N LEU A 38 -13.22 13.57 -18.93
CA LEU A 38 -14.41 13.97 -18.20
C LEU A 38 -14.81 15.37 -18.68
N CYS A 39 -15.97 15.44 -19.35
CA CYS A 39 -16.57 16.70 -19.83
C CYS A 39 -16.74 17.76 -18.71
N GLU A 40 -16.70 17.33 -17.44
CA GLU A 40 -16.81 18.18 -16.26
C GLU A 40 -15.72 17.84 -15.23
N PRO A 41 -15.10 18.84 -14.56
CA PRO A 41 -14.15 18.63 -13.48
C PRO A 41 -14.82 17.89 -12.32
N SER A 42 -14.70 16.56 -12.34
CA SER A 42 -15.31 15.69 -11.34
C SER A 42 -14.50 15.73 -10.05
N ARG A 43 -15.15 16.07 -8.94
CA ARG A 43 -14.53 16.08 -7.61
C ARG A 43 -13.88 14.72 -7.30
N ARG A 44 -12.70 14.70 -6.65
CA ARG A 44 -11.95 13.47 -6.27
C ARG A 44 -12.82 12.40 -5.59
N LYS A 45 -13.78 12.82 -4.75
CA LYS A 45 -14.73 11.90 -4.09
C LYS A 45 -15.57 11.09 -5.09
N THR A 46 -16.00 11.69 -6.19
CA THR A 46 -16.78 11.02 -7.25
C THR A 46 -15.94 9.98 -8.00
N ILE A 47 -14.67 10.31 -8.29
CA ILE A 47 -13.71 9.41 -8.94
C ILE A 47 -13.38 8.22 -8.01
N SER A 48 -13.09 8.50 -6.73
CA SER A 48 -12.84 7.47 -5.72
C SER A 48 -14.05 6.54 -5.52
N ALA A 49 -15.27 7.09 -5.53
CA ALA A 49 -16.50 6.31 -5.43
C ALA A 49 -16.69 5.41 -6.66
N ALA A 50 -16.48 5.95 -7.87
CA ALA A 50 -16.62 5.19 -9.11
C ALA A 50 -15.61 4.04 -9.24
N LEU A 51 -14.40 4.24 -8.70
CA LEU A 51 -13.30 3.28 -8.71
C LEU A 51 -13.23 2.39 -7.45
N HIS A 52 -14.14 2.58 -6.49
CA HIS A 52 -14.11 1.89 -5.20
C HIS A 52 -12.75 1.96 -4.50
N LEU A 53 -12.08 3.13 -4.56
CA LEU A 53 -10.72 3.34 -4.03
C LEU A 53 -10.69 3.70 -2.53
N TYR A 54 -11.77 3.41 -1.79
CA TYR A 54 -11.83 3.68 -0.36
C TYR A 54 -10.74 2.88 0.37
N GLY A 55 -9.77 3.56 0.99
CA GLY A 55 -8.79 2.93 1.88
C GLY A 55 -7.58 2.26 1.21
N ARG A 56 -7.32 2.45 -0.09
CA ARG A 56 -6.08 1.94 -0.70
C ARG A 56 -4.87 2.79 -0.30
N VAL A 57 -4.16 2.34 0.74
CA VAL A 57 -2.83 2.87 1.09
C VAL A 57 -1.78 2.19 0.21
N THR A 58 -0.87 2.96 -0.36
CA THR A 58 0.25 2.41 -1.13
C THR A 58 1.20 1.67 -0.19
N ARG A 59 1.39 0.36 -0.40
CA ARG A 59 2.37 -0.42 0.36
C ARG A 59 3.77 -0.08 -0.15
N ARG A 60 4.69 0.27 0.76
CA ARG A 60 6.12 0.40 0.43
C ARG A 60 6.62 -0.97 -0.01
N LYS A 61 7.13 -1.05 -1.24
CA LYS A 61 7.79 -2.23 -1.79
C LYS A 61 9.17 -1.80 -2.30
N PRO A 62 10.22 -2.59 -2.04
CA PRO A 62 11.51 -2.32 -2.66
C PRO A 62 11.37 -2.44 -4.18
N LEU A 63 12.11 -1.61 -4.90
CA LEU A 63 12.25 -1.75 -6.35
C LEU A 63 13.22 -2.90 -6.62
N LEU A 64 12.73 -3.95 -7.29
CA LEU A 64 13.53 -5.12 -7.63
C LEU A 64 14.01 -5.01 -9.08
N CYS A 65 15.28 -5.32 -9.32
CA CYS A 65 15.78 -5.49 -10.68
C CYS A 65 15.24 -6.80 -11.29
N LYS A 66 15.19 -6.90 -12.63
CA LYS A 66 14.70 -8.09 -13.34
C LYS A 66 15.40 -9.38 -12.88
N LYS A 67 16.72 -9.32 -12.70
CA LYS A 67 17.53 -10.46 -12.22
C LYS A 67 17.09 -10.95 -10.83
N ALA A 68 16.87 -10.02 -9.89
CA ALA A 68 16.39 -10.37 -8.55
C ALA A 68 14.98 -10.97 -8.60
N HIS A 69 14.11 -10.40 -9.45
CA HIS A 69 12.77 -10.93 -9.65
C HIS A 69 12.78 -12.36 -10.19
N ASP A 70 13.57 -12.63 -11.23
CA ASP A 70 13.65 -13.95 -11.85
C ASP A 70 14.30 -14.98 -10.92
N SER A 71 15.30 -14.57 -10.14
CA SER A 71 15.92 -15.41 -9.12
C SER A 71 14.91 -15.82 -8.04
N LEU A 72 14.20 -14.84 -7.44
CA LEU A 72 13.17 -15.10 -6.43
C LEU A 72 12.05 -15.99 -6.99
N HIS A 73 11.61 -15.71 -8.22
CA HIS A 73 10.59 -16.51 -8.90
C HIS A 73 11.06 -17.95 -9.16
N GLY A 74 12.32 -18.13 -9.54
CA GLY A 74 12.94 -19.44 -9.71
C GLY A 74 12.98 -20.24 -8.42
N VAL A 75 13.36 -19.61 -7.30
CA VAL A 75 13.35 -20.23 -5.97
C VAL A 75 11.93 -20.64 -5.60
N ALA A 76 10.94 -19.76 -5.75
CA ALA A 76 9.55 -20.06 -5.44
C ALA A 76 9.00 -21.26 -6.23
N LYS A 77 9.33 -21.35 -7.53
CA LYS A 77 8.90 -22.47 -8.38
C LYS A 77 9.51 -23.80 -7.95
N ARG A 78 10.80 -23.81 -7.60
CA ARG A 78 11.50 -25.04 -7.15
C ARG A 78 10.86 -25.59 -5.88
N HIS A 79 10.50 -24.71 -4.96
CA HIS A 79 10.02 -25.06 -3.63
C HIS A 79 8.48 -25.14 -3.49
N LEU A 80 7.75 -25.01 -4.61
CA LEU A 80 6.29 -25.00 -4.62
C LEU A 80 5.68 -26.34 -4.20
N LYS A 81 6.31 -27.46 -4.60
CA LYS A 81 5.84 -28.84 -4.36
C LYS A 81 6.48 -29.49 -3.14
N ASP A 82 7.24 -28.73 -2.37
CA ASP A 82 7.93 -29.24 -1.19
C ASP A 82 6.96 -29.80 -0.17
N SER A 83 7.25 -31.00 0.33
CA SER A 83 6.46 -31.62 1.39
C SER A 83 6.66 -30.89 2.71
N GLN A 84 5.66 -31.00 3.59
CA GLN A 84 5.76 -30.44 4.94
C GLN A 84 6.93 -31.05 5.73
N THR A 85 7.21 -32.34 5.55
CA THR A 85 8.33 -33.04 6.20
C THR A 85 9.68 -32.50 5.77
N MET A 86 9.82 -32.04 4.53
CA MET A 86 11.04 -31.41 4.05
C MET A 86 11.19 -30.01 4.66
N ARG A 87 10.11 -29.21 4.67
CA ARG A 87 10.11 -27.86 5.27
C ARG A 87 10.47 -27.88 6.76
N ASN A 88 10.03 -28.89 7.50
CA ASN A 88 10.34 -29.06 8.92
C ASN A 88 11.83 -29.38 9.18
N LYS A 89 12.61 -29.78 8.16
CA LYS A 89 14.06 -29.98 8.27
C LYS A 89 14.86 -28.71 8.01
N ILE A 90 14.22 -27.63 7.55
CA ILE A 90 14.90 -26.38 7.25
C ILE A 90 15.10 -25.60 8.54
N LEU A 91 16.36 -25.39 8.92
CA LEU A 91 16.74 -24.45 9.96
C LEU A 91 16.94 -23.08 9.30
N TRP A 92 16.15 -22.10 9.73
CA TRP A 92 16.26 -20.72 9.30
C TRP A 92 17.19 -19.96 10.26
N SER A 93 17.88 -18.96 9.74
CA SER A 93 18.68 -18.03 10.53
C SER A 93 18.61 -16.65 9.91
N ASP A 94 18.51 -15.61 10.73
CA ASP A 94 18.52 -14.21 10.28
C ASP A 94 19.17 -13.30 11.33
N GLU A 95 19.55 -12.10 10.92
CA GLU A 95 20.04 -11.06 11.81
C GLU A 95 19.01 -9.94 11.91
N THR A 96 18.62 -9.58 13.13
CA THR A 96 17.67 -8.49 13.34
C THR A 96 18.26 -7.42 14.27
N LYS A 97 18.21 -6.17 13.82
CA LYS A 97 18.52 -5.01 14.65
C LYS A 97 17.26 -4.55 15.40
N ILE A 98 17.33 -4.52 16.73
CA ILE A 98 16.27 -3.96 17.58
C ILE A 98 16.74 -2.62 18.12
N GLU A 99 16.00 -1.56 17.78
CA GLU A 99 16.24 -0.19 18.25
C GLU A 99 15.35 0.09 19.48
N PHE A 100 15.95 0.57 20.58
CA PHE A 100 15.19 0.89 21.80
C PHE A 100 14.22 2.06 21.61
N PHE A 101 14.59 3.03 20.77
CA PHE A 101 13.77 4.17 20.38
C PHE A 101 13.74 4.26 18.85
N GLY A 102 13.01 3.34 18.23
CA GLY A 102 13.00 3.18 16.77
C GLY A 102 12.27 4.29 16.01
N LEU A 103 12.83 4.69 14.87
CA LEU A 103 12.18 5.56 13.88
C LEU A 103 10.96 4.90 13.19
N ASN A 104 10.80 3.59 13.34
CA ASN A 104 9.83 2.79 12.59
C ASN A 104 8.43 2.71 13.23
N ALA A 105 8.26 3.24 14.43
CA ALA A 105 6.96 3.39 15.07
C ALA A 105 6.81 4.84 15.57
N LYS A 106 5.60 5.41 15.46
CA LYS A 106 5.30 6.69 16.13
C LYS A 106 5.37 6.45 17.64
N CYS A 107 6.49 6.79 18.27
CA CYS A 107 6.58 6.85 19.72
C CYS A 107 5.69 7.99 20.22
N HIS A 108 4.57 7.65 20.84
CA HIS A 108 3.73 8.61 21.54
C HIS A 108 4.39 8.95 22.88
N ILE A 109 5.08 10.08 22.92
CA ILE A 109 5.72 10.59 24.14
C ILE A 109 4.79 11.64 24.75
N TRP A 110 4.39 11.44 26.01
CA TRP A 110 3.66 12.45 26.77
C TRP A 110 4.58 13.63 27.10
N ARG A 111 4.23 14.85 26.64
CA ARG A 111 4.97 16.08 26.94
C ARG A 111 4.04 17.25 27.21
N LYS A 112 4.56 18.22 27.96
CA LYS A 112 3.90 19.52 28.17
C LYS A 112 3.98 20.36 26.87
N PRO A 113 2.94 21.16 26.56
CA PRO A 113 2.92 22.02 25.39
C PRO A 113 4.04 23.07 25.46
N GLY A 114 4.71 23.36 24.32
CA GLY A 114 5.70 24.44 24.20
C GLY A 114 7.18 24.03 24.12
N THR A 115 7.50 22.73 24.08
CA THR A 115 8.90 22.27 24.03
C THR A 115 9.26 21.75 22.62
N PHE A 116 10.22 22.39 21.95
CA PHE A 116 10.74 21.91 20.67
C PHE A 116 11.51 20.59 20.86
N PRO A 117 11.30 19.57 20.01
CA PRO A 117 11.96 18.29 20.17
C PRO A 117 13.44 18.41 19.78
N THR A 118 14.33 18.54 20.75
CA THR A 118 15.76 18.23 20.57
C THR A 118 15.95 16.75 20.83
N VAL A 119 15.77 15.93 19.79
CA VAL A 119 16.11 14.51 19.86
C VAL A 119 17.61 14.37 19.65
N LYS A 120 18.37 14.18 20.74
CA LYS A 120 19.74 13.67 20.63
C LYS A 120 19.64 12.18 20.31
N HIS A 121 19.81 11.81 19.05
CA HIS A 121 19.85 10.40 18.65
C HIS A 121 21.22 9.80 19.03
N GLY A 122 21.44 9.53 20.31
CA GLY A 122 22.41 8.53 20.78
C GLY A 122 21.69 7.20 20.98
N GLY A 123 20.94 6.75 19.96
CA GLY A 123 20.04 5.61 20.09
C GLY A 123 20.82 4.31 20.13
N ASP A 124 20.84 3.65 21.28
CA ASP A 124 21.38 2.31 21.42
C ASP A 124 20.52 1.30 20.65
N SER A 125 21.19 0.30 20.10
CA SER A 125 20.55 -0.80 19.39
C SER A 125 21.26 -2.12 19.69
N ILE A 126 20.49 -3.19 19.75
CA ILE A 126 21.01 -4.53 19.94
C ILE A 126 20.85 -5.29 18.62
N MET A 127 21.92 -6.00 18.22
CA MET A 127 21.89 -6.97 17.13
C MET A 127 21.63 -8.35 17.71
N LEU A 128 20.64 -9.05 17.17
CA LEU A 128 20.32 -10.42 17.53
C LEU A 128 20.51 -11.33 16.31
N TRP A 129 20.97 -12.55 16.58
CA TRP A 129 21.07 -13.63 15.62
C TRP A 129 20.26 -14.82 16.14
N GLY A 130 19.50 -15.48 15.26
CA GLY A 130 18.69 -16.64 15.60
C GLY A 130 17.97 -17.22 14.40
#